data_AF-A0A671EGD8-F1
#
_entry.id   AF-A0A671EGD8-F1
#
_cell.length_a   1.000
_cell.length_b   1.000
_cell.length_c   1.000
_cell.angle_alpha   90.00
_cell.angle_beta   90.00
_cell.angle_gamma   90.00
#
_symmetry.space_group_name_H-M   'P 1'
#
loop_
_entity.id
_entity.type
_entity.pdbx_description
1 polymer ?
#
loop_
_entity_poly.entity_id
_entity_poly.type
_entity_poly.pdbx_seq_one_letter_code
_entity_poly.pdbx_strand_id
1 'polypeptide(L)'
;MPMKHRRKDSEEPQQLSEKVKEKLAEVELRKLRQQFRKMVASRKSFNFYSQQKIMNQQKEIKTLQEEQDEITLLLSLIKSSKNLDLDEKNYMELRFLLQTKEDYEALIKSMKMLLAELDEKIAQMEKKIIDQKQIFTKIREANNLQKLQKQIHVLETRLNLVSLQFHTLLTTNAKLRKEIEDLRYEKAAYDNVSQQLHRRLSVQKRTMNVAIEQSSQAYEQRLQAVARMAAMKDREKKDISQFNMEIRELERVYDHETKLKSFLLVKLNSRQELEEQAKKEEALKAKKPKAKSKEESFESYEVAHLRLLKLTENGDLNQLIEDFLAKEEKNFARFTYVTELNNDMEMMQKMTQKIQNEIIHLRSQQKLSHDDNSSVLRQLEEKLKKTTEEADMYENSYKEVNSTLQQLRSSVENLLQKINCDTTKILVQLGETGKITEANLPQYFAIIEKKTNDLLLLESYKRILDMERAETETLPSFINPFWGGSFLLKSAEPIKVNAPVFGAESFSERLEEVDQPLDYSSLRQMVLTNYINRGSRFRASHLDSTFEKGDDLKSKKKGAI
;
A
#
# COMPACT_ATOMS: atom_id res chain seq x y z
N MET A 1 5.11 -116.30 119.42
CA MET A 1 3.83 -116.45 120.15
C MET A 1 3.71 -117.89 120.64
N PRO A 2 3.13 -118.14 121.83
CA PRO A 2 3.83 -118.81 122.92
C PRO A 2 3.41 -120.26 123.21
N MET A 3 4.29 -120.91 123.98
CA MET A 3 4.09 -122.04 124.91
C MET A 3 2.67 -122.24 125.49
N LYS A 4 2.29 -123.51 125.76
CA LYS A 4 1.97 -124.07 127.10
C LYS A 4 1.19 -125.41 126.99
N HIS A 5 1.75 -126.52 127.47
CA HIS A 5 1.57 -127.13 128.82
C HIS A 5 0.24 -127.88 129.04
N ARG A 6 0.33 -129.18 129.37
CA ARG A 6 -0.06 -129.80 130.67
C ARG A 6 0.03 -131.34 130.51
N ARG A 7 0.85 -132.07 131.29
CA ARG A 7 0.75 -132.45 132.72
C ARG A 7 -0.46 -133.34 133.04
N LYS A 8 -0.14 -134.55 133.52
CA LYS A 8 -0.44 -135.12 134.87
C LYS A 8 -1.12 -136.49 134.87
N ASP A 9 -0.45 -137.38 135.60
CA ASP A 9 -0.92 -138.22 136.72
C ASP A 9 -1.75 -139.49 136.44
N SER A 10 -1.07 -140.61 136.71
CA SER A 10 -1.37 -141.62 137.74
C SER A 10 -2.74 -142.31 137.76
N GLU A 11 -2.74 -143.65 137.61
CA GLU A 11 -3.19 -144.59 138.66
C GLU A 11 -3.17 -146.07 138.14
N GLU A 12 -2.41 -146.92 138.85
CA GLU A 12 -2.69 -148.37 139.03
C GLU A 12 -3.93 -148.51 139.97
N PRO A 13 -4.59 -149.68 140.20
CA PRO A 13 -4.17 -151.06 139.90
C PRO A 13 -5.30 -152.05 139.43
N GLN A 14 -4.84 -153.27 139.13
CA GLN A 14 -5.53 -154.56 139.29
C GLN A 14 -6.49 -155.10 138.22
N GLN A 15 -5.97 -156.17 137.58
CA GLN A 15 -6.60 -157.44 137.21
C GLN A 15 -8.03 -157.39 136.67
N LEU A 16 -8.20 -157.68 135.37
CA LEU A 16 -8.67 -158.99 134.91
C LEU A 16 -8.92 -159.02 133.37
N SER A 17 -8.52 -160.15 132.78
CA SER A 17 -9.01 -160.79 131.54
C SER A 17 -8.65 -160.21 130.15
N GLU A 18 -8.04 -161.09 129.34
CA GLU A 18 -7.23 -160.85 128.13
C GLU A 18 -8.00 -160.44 126.86
N LYS A 19 -9.33 -160.37 126.85
CA LYS A 19 -10.10 -160.26 125.57
C LYS A 19 -10.32 -158.84 125.02
N VAL A 20 -9.85 -157.77 125.68
CA VAL A 20 -10.13 -156.38 125.25
C VAL A 20 -8.94 -155.67 124.60
N LYS A 21 -7.70 -156.13 124.83
CA LYS A 21 -6.47 -155.46 124.31
C LYS A 21 -6.23 -155.65 122.80
N GLU A 22 -6.77 -156.70 122.19
CA GLU A 22 -6.57 -156.98 120.75
C GLU A 22 -7.33 -156.01 119.82
N LYS A 23 -8.52 -155.55 120.21
CA LYS A 23 -9.37 -154.75 119.31
C LYS A 23 -8.92 -153.30 119.14
N LEU A 24 -8.17 -152.73 120.08
CA LEU A 24 -7.65 -151.35 119.99
C LEU A 24 -6.38 -151.25 119.13
N ALA A 25 -5.51 -152.27 119.16
CA ALA A 25 -4.29 -152.29 118.36
C ALA A 25 -4.56 -152.41 116.84
N GLU A 26 -5.62 -153.12 116.43
CA GLU A 26 -5.98 -153.24 115.01
C GLU A 26 -6.45 -151.92 114.37
N VAL A 27 -7.09 -151.05 115.15
CA VAL A 27 -7.62 -149.77 114.64
C VAL A 27 -6.49 -148.75 114.41
N GLU A 28 -5.48 -148.73 115.27
CA GLU A 28 -4.30 -147.87 115.08
C GLU A 28 -3.42 -148.33 113.90
N LEU A 29 -3.28 -149.64 113.71
CA LEU A 29 -2.49 -150.20 112.62
C LEU A 29 -3.10 -149.88 111.23
N ARG A 30 -4.44 -149.83 111.10
CA ARG A 30 -5.09 -149.38 109.86
C ARG A 30 -4.86 -147.90 109.57
N LYS A 31 -4.92 -147.02 110.59
CA LYS A 31 -4.67 -145.58 110.42
C LYS A 31 -3.24 -145.31 109.95
N LEU A 32 -2.24 -145.99 110.53
CA LEU A 32 -0.84 -145.83 110.14
C LEU A 32 -0.58 -146.29 108.70
N ARG A 33 -1.15 -147.44 108.28
CA ARG A 33 -1.04 -147.93 106.90
C ARG A 33 -1.67 -146.98 105.88
N GLN A 34 -2.77 -146.32 106.23
CA GLN A 34 -3.43 -145.35 105.35
C GLN A 34 -2.61 -144.05 105.21
N GLN A 35 -1.95 -143.58 106.27
CA GLN A 35 -1.06 -142.42 106.21
C GLN A 35 0.22 -142.69 105.39
N PHE A 36 0.82 -143.87 105.53
CA PHE A 36 1.97 -144.26 104.70
C PHE A 36 1.63 -144.33 103.21
N ARG A 37 0.44 -144.84 102.85
CA ARG A 37 -0.02 -144.81 101.44
C ARG A 37 -0.18 -143.39 100.90
N LYS A 38 -0.77 -142.47 101.67
CA LYS A 38 -0.93 -141.07 101.25
C LYS A 38 0.43 -140.37 101.08
N MET A 39 1.39 -140.61 101.98
CA MET A 39 2.73 -140.02 101.91
C MET A 39 3.54 -140.57 100.72
N VAL A 40 3.45 -141.88 100.43
CA VAL A 40 4.11 -142.47 99.28
C VAL A 40 3.50 -141.97 97.96
N ALA A 41 2.18 -141.80 97.92
CA ALA A 41 1.50 -141.23 96.77
C ALA A 41 1.88 -139.75 96.54
N SER A 42 1.94 -138.93 97.60
CA SER A 42 2.33 -137.52 97.48
C SER A 42 3.81 -137.34 97.11
N ARG A 43 4.70 -138.19 97.61
CA ARG A 43 6.12 -138.19 97.21
C ARG A 43 6.29 -138.56 95.74
N LYS A 44 5.50 -139.52 95.23
CA LYS A 44 5.49 -139.88 93.80
C LYS A 44 4.95 -138.75 92.91
N SER A 45 3.85 -138.10 93.30
CA SER A 45 3.28 -136.99 92.53
C SER A 45 4.18 -135.75 92.54
N PHE A 46 4.82 -135.44 93.67
CA PHE A 46 5.77 -134.33 93.76
C PHE A 46 7.03 -134.57 92.93
N ASN A 47 7.60 -135.79 92.95
CA ASN A 47 8.73 -136.13 92.09
C ASN A 47 8.37 -136.05 90.60
N PHE A 48 7.19 -136.53 90.22
CA PHE A 48 6.71 -136.43 88.84
C PHE A 48 6.56 -134.96 88.42
N TYR A 49 5.94 -134.12 89.25
CA TYR A 49 5.78 -132.68 88.96
C TYR A 49 7.12 -131.94 88.90
N SER A 50 8.06 -132.26 89.78
CA SER A 50 9.41 -131.70 89.78
C SER A 50 10.19 -132.10 88.51
N GLN A 51 10.17 -133.38 88.13
CA GLN A 51 10.78 -133.86 86.90
C GLN A 51 10.13 -133.24 85.66
N GLN A 52 8.80 -133.09 85.64
CA GLN A 52 8.08 -132.44 84.55
C GLN A 52 8.49 -130.95 84.42
N LYS A 53 8.62 -130.24 85.54
CA LYS A 53 9.05 -128.84 85.55
C LYS A 53 10.50 -128.67 85.07
N ILE A 54 11.40 -129.55 85.51
CA ILE A 54 12.80 -129.57 85.04
C ILE A 54 12.85 -129.87 83.54
N MET A 55 12.05 -130.83 83.05
CA MET A 55 11.98 -131.16 81.63
C MET A 55 11.45 -129.97 80.80
N ASN A 56 10.46 -129.24 81.30
CA ASN A 56 9.94 -128.04 80.62
C ASN A 56 10.99 -126.92 80.58
N GLN A 57 11.69 -126.66 81.69
CA GLN A 57 12.79 -125.69 81.73
C GLN A 57 13.93 -126.07 80.80
N GLN A 58 14.26 -127.37 80.70
CA GLN A 58 15.27 -127.85 79.75
C GLN A 58 14.84 -127.68 78.29
N LYS A 59 13.54 -127.81 77.98
CA LYS A 59 13.02 -127.52 76.64
C LYS A 59 13.10 -126.03 76.31
N GLU A 60 12.74 -125.18 77.25
CA GLU A 60 12.80 -123.71 77.08
C GLU A 60 14.24 -123.20 76.95
N ILE A 61 15.19 -123.78 77.71
CA ILE A 61 16.62 -123.48 77.54
C ILE A 61 17.09 -123.89 76.15
N LYS A 62 16.64 -125.03 75.62
CA LYS A 62 17.00 -125.47 74.26
C LYS A 62 16.45 -124.52 73.20
N THR A 63 15.20 -124.07 73.30
CA THR A 63 14.63 -123.11 72.35
C THR A 63 15.36 -121.77 72.39
N LEU A 64 15.71 -121.29 73.59
CA LEU A 64 16.50 -120.04 73.72
C LEU A 64 17.93 -120.19 73.20
N GLN A 65 18.53 -121.37 73.33
CA GLN A 65 19.82 -121.68 72.72
C GLN A 65 19.73 -121.69 71.19
N GLU A 66 18.68 -122.29 70.62
CA GLU A 66 18.42 -122.27 69.18
C GLU A 66 18.24 -120.82 68.67
N GLU A 67 17.46 -119.98 69.35
CA GLU A 67 17.30 -118.56 69.00
C GLU A 67 18.62 -117.76 69.13
N GLN A 68 19.40 -118.03 70.18
CA GLN A 68 20.71 -117.40 70.36
C GLN A 68 21.67 -117.78 69.23
N ASP A 69 21.66 -119.05 68.82
CA ASP A 69 22.45 -119.57 67.69
C ASP A 69 21.97 -118.94 66.36
N GLU A 70 20.67 -118.78 66.14
CA GLU A 70 20.14 -118.09 64.95
C GLU A 70 20.54 -116.62 64.88
N ILE A 71 20.43 -115.88 65.99
CA ILE A 71 20.82 -114.46 66.04
C ILE A 71 22.33 -114.31 65.87
N THR A 72 23.13 -115.19 66.47
CA THR A 72 24.58 -115.16 66.26
C THR A 72 24.96 -115.52 64.84
N LEU A 73 24.25 -116.44 64.18
CA LEU A 73 24.40 -116.72 62.76
C LEU A 73 24.07 -115.49 61.91
N LEU A 74 22.94 -114.80 62.14
CA LEU A 74 22.59 -113.57 61.42
C LEU A 74 23.61 -112.46 61.64
N LEU A 75 24.08 -112.26 62.87
CA LEU A 75 25.14 -111.30 63.18
C LEU A 75 26.45 -111.67 62.50
N SER A 76 26.79 -112.96 62.42
CA SER A 76 27.98 -113.44 61.71
C SER A 76 27.86 -113.24 60.20
N LEU A 77 26.65 -113.33 59.64
CA LEU A 77 26.37 -113.14 58.22
C LEU A 77 26.43 -111.66 57.85
N ILE A 78 25.89 -110.77 58.70
CA ILE A 78 25.99 -109.32 58.52
C ILE A 78 27.45 -108.86 58.70
N LYS A 79 28.15 -109.38 59.71
CA LYS A 79 29.58 -109.11 59.94
C LYS A 79 30.50 -109.98 59.08
N SER A 80 29.95 -110.71 58.13
CA SER A 80 30.77 -111.50 57.22
C SER A 80 31.65 -110.53 56.43
N SER A 81 32.90 -110.88 56.23
CA SER A 81 33.87 -110.02 55.53
C SER A 81 33.34 -109.58 54.17
N LYS A 82 32.65 -110.48 53.44
CA LYS A 82 32.05 -110.17 52.14
C LYS A 82 31.04 -109.02 52.20
N ASN A 83 30.16 -109.00 53.21
CA ASN A 83 29.16 -107.93 53.32
C ASN A 83 29.78 -106.61 53.78
N LEU A 84 30.73 -106.65 54.71
CA LEU A 84 31.49 -105.46 55.12
C LEU A 84 32.31 -104.88 53.95
N ASP A 85 32.97 -105.73 53.16
CA ASP A 85 33.73 -105.32 51.98
C ASP A 85 32.80 -104.72 50.90
N LEU A 86 31.57 -105.23 50.76
CA LEU A 86 30.57 -104.66 49.85
C LEU A 86 30.07 -103.30 50.34
N ASP A 87 29.79 -103.15 51.63
CA ASP A 87 29.36 -101.88 52.21
C ASP A 87 30.47 -100.81 52.13
N GLU A 88 31.73 -101.20 52.35
CA GLU A 88 32.88 -100.30 52.18
C GLU A 88 33.07 -99.88 50.72
N LYS A 89 32.90 -100.81 49.76
CA LYS A 89 32.91 -100.49 48.33
C LYS A 89 31.78 -99.54 47.95
N ASN A 90 30.56 -99.80 48.40
CA ASN A 90 29.40 -98.94 48.15
C ASN A 90 29.60 -97.55 48.75
N TYR A 91 30.18 -97.46 49.95
CA TYR A 91 30.50 -96.19 50.60
C TYR A 91 31.55 -95.40 49.82
N MET A 92 32.62 -96.07 49.37
CA MET A 92 33.67 -95.44 48.55
C MET A 92 33.13 -94.98 47.19
N GLU A 93 32.29 -95.79 46.55
CA GLU A 93 31.62 -95.45 45.30
C GLU A 93 30.67 -94.26 45.48
N LEU A 94 29.85 -94.26 46.53
CA LEU A 94 28.95 -93.14 46.86
C LEU A 94 29.73 -91.85 47.11
N ARG A 95 30.85 -91.92 47.83
CA ARG A 95 31.72 -90.77 48.08
C ARG A 95 32.32 -90.23 46.78
N PHE A 96 32.78 -91.12 45.89
CA PHE A 96 33.29 -90.72 44.58
C PHE A 96 32.19 -90.07 43.71
N LEU A 97 30.99 -90.64 43.69
CA LEU A 97 29.84 -90.07 42.98
C LEU A 97 29.42 -88.70 43.55
N LEU A 98 29.49 -88.53 44.88
CA LEU A 98 29.21 -87.25 45.51
C LEU A 98 30.25 -86.19 45.11
N GLN A 99 31.53 -86.54 45.14
CA GLN A 99 32.62 -85.64 44.76
C GLN A 99 32.53 -85.24 43.29
N THR A 100 32.30 -86.20 42.39
CA THR A 100 32.12 -85.90 40.95
C THR A 100 30.89 -85.03 40.70
N LYS A 101 29.79 -85.24 41.43
CA LYS A 101 28.62 -84.35 41.38
C LYS A 101 28.97 -82.93 41.82
N GLU A 102 29.69 -82.76 42.92
CA GLU A 102 30.13 -81.44 43.40
C GLU A 102 31.03 -80.74 42.38
N ASP A 103 31.95 -81.47 41.74
CA ASP A 103 32.82 -80.96 40.67
C ASP A 103 32.00 -80.49 39.46
N TYR A 104 31.02 -81.28 39.02
CA TYR A 104 30.12 -80.87 37.92
C TYR A 104 29.23 -79.69 38.30
N GLU A 105 28.74 -79.62 39.54
CA GLU A 105 27.99 -78.45 40.02
C GLU A 105 28.86 -77.19 40.04
N ALA A 106 30.12 -77.30 40.45
CA ALA A 106 31.08 -76.19 40.40
C ALA A 106 31.34 -75.73 38.96
N LEU A 107 31.50 -76.68 38.02
CA LEU A 107 31.67 -76.39 36.59
C LEU A 107 30.42 -75.74 35.98
N ILE A 108 29.22 -76.22 36.33
CA ILE A 108 27.96 -75.62 35.87
C ILE A 108 27.84 -74.19 36.42
N LYS A 109 28.21 -73.95 37.68
CA LYS A 109 28.20 -72.61 38.27
C LYS A 109 29.18 -71.68 37.53
N SER A 110 30.40 -72.12 37.24
CA SER A 110 31.37 -71.29 36.52
C SER A 110 30.94 -71.01 35.07
N MET A 111 30.38 -71.99 34.36
CA MET A 111 29.82 -71.79 33.01
C MET A 111 28.61 -70.83 33.03
N LYS A 112 27.74 -70.90 34.04
CA LYS A 112 26.62 -69.95 34.18
C LYS A 112 27.11 -68.53 34.45
N MET A 113 28.15 -68.36 35.26
CA MET A 113 28.77 -67.05 35.47
C MET A 113 29.36 -66.50 34.17
N LEU A 114 30.08 -67.34 33.40
CA LEU A 114 30.65 -66.94 32.12
C LEU A 114 29.56 -66.55 31.10
N LEU A 115 28.45 -67.29 31.04
CA LEU A 115 27.30 -66.95 30.20
C LEU A 115 26.72 -65.58 30.57
N ALA A 116 26.52 -65.31 31.86
CA ALA A 116 26.04 -64.02 32.33
C ALA A 116 26.98 -62.86 31.95
N GLU A 117 28.30 -63.07 32.07
CA GLU A 117 29.30 -62.07 31.64
C GLU A 117 29.28 -61.84 30.12
N LEU A 118 29.07 -62.89 29.32
CA LEU A 118 28.94 -62.76 27.86
C LEU A 118 27.65 -62.05 27.48
N ASP A 119 26.53 -62.37 28.11
CA ASP A 119 25.24 -61.70 27.89
C ASP A 119 25.32 -60.21 28.24
N GLU A 120 26.02 -59.85 29.33
CA GLU A 120 26.24 -58.46 29.70
C GLU A 120 27.12 -57.73 28.67
N LYS A 121 28.17 -58.39 28.15
CA LYS A 121 29.00 -57.83 27.06
C LYS A 121 28.19 -57.67 25.77
N ILE A 122 27.30 -58.61 25.44
CA ILE A 122 26.41 -58.52 24.28
C ILE A 122 25.49 -57.29 24.45
N ALA A 123 24.83 -57.14 25.59
CA ALA A 123 23.96 -56.01 25.86
C ALA A 123 24.70 -54.66 25.79
N GLN A 124 25.93 -54.58 26.30
CA GLN A 124 26.77 -53.39 26.17
C GLN A 124 27.11 -53.06 24.71
N MET A 125 27.41 -54.08 23.90
CA MET A 125 27.71 -53.90 22.48
C MET A 125 26.46 -53.51 21.68
N GLU A 126 25.31 -54.13 21.95
CA GLU A 126 24.03 -53.76 21.34
C GLU A 126 23.68 -52.31 21.64
N LYS A 127 23.86 -51.86 22.89
CA LYS A 127 23.65 -50.46 23.27
C LYS A 127 24.57 -49.51 22.49
N LYS A 128 25.86 -49.83 22.36
CA LYS A 128 26.81 -49.04 21.55
C LYS A 128 26.39 -48.99 20.06
N ILE A 129 25.88 -50.10 19.51
CA ILE A 129 25.38 -50.15 18.13
C ILE A 129 24.15 -49.24 17.97
N ILE A 130 23.22 -49.26 18.93
CA ILE A 130 22.03 -48.38 18.91
C ILE A 130 22.45 -46.92 18.97
N ASP A 131 23.35 -46.56 19.89
CA ASP A 131 23.84 -45.19 20.05
C ASP A 131 24.54 -44.70 18.77
N GLN A 132 25.40 -45.52 18.17
CA GLN A 132 26.06 -45.19 16.89
C GLN A 132 25.06 -45.05 15.74
N LYS A 133 24.05 -45.93 15.65
CA LYS A 133 22.98 -45.80 14.65
C LYS A 133 22.21 -44.50 14.82
N GLN A 134 21.86 -44.11 16.04
CA GLN A 134 21.19 -42.84 16.32
C GLN A 134 22.05 -41.62 15.97
N ILE A 135 23.35 -41.66 16.25
CA ILE A 135 24.27 -40.60 15.87
C ILE A 135 24.36 -40.51 14.34
N PHE A 136 24.46 -41.65 13.65
CA PHE A 136 24.52 -41.69 12.20
C PHE A 136 23.24 -41.19 11.52
N THR A 137 22.05 -41.53 12.05
CA THR A 137 20.78 -41.00 11.53
C THR A 137 20.69 -39.49 11.74
N LYS A 138 21.05 -38.98 12.92
CA LYS A 138 21.10 -37.53 13.20
C LYS A 138 22.08 -36.80 12.29
N ILE A 139 23.26 -37.37 12.03
CA ILE A 139 24.25 -36.78 11.11
C ILE A 139 23.71 -36.78 9.68
N ARG A 140 23.01 -37.84 9.25
CA ARG A 140 22.39 -37.89 7.92
C ARG A 140 21.25 -36.89 7.76
N GLU A 141 20.46 -36.68 8.81
CA GLU A 141 19.39 -35.68 8.86
C GLU A 141 19.94 -34.24 8.88
N ALA A 142 21.03 -33.99 9.61
CA ALA A 142 21.71 -32.70 9.65
C ALA A 142 22.42 -32.39 8.32
N ASN A 143 23.09 -33.39 7.73
CA ASN A 143 23.75 -33.30 6.43
C ASN A 143 22.79 -33.65 5.29
N ASN A 144 21.59 -33.07 5.30
CA ASN A 144 20.75 -33.02 4.12
C ASN A 144 21.37 -32.04 3.10
N LEU A 145 22.52 -32.43 2.51
CA LEU A 145 23.29 -31.65 1.53
C LEU A 145 22.40 -31.12 0.41
N GLN A 146 21.39 -31.88 -0.02
CA GLN A 146 20.41 -31.44 -1.01
C GLN A 146 19.54 -30.26 -0.54
N LYS A 147 19.13 -30.20 0.74
CA LYS A 147 18.36 -29.07 1.27
C LYS A 147 19.23 -27.82 1.35
N LEU A 148 20.46 -27.97 1.83
CA LEU A 148 21.44 -26.88 1.88
C LEU A 148 21.77 -26.36 0.48
N GLN A 149 22.01 -27.25 -0.48
CA GLN A 149 22.30 -26.90 -1.86
C GLN A 149 21.11 -26.21 -2.55
N LYS A 150 19.87 -26.65 -2.28
CA LYS A 150 18.66 -25.94 -2.74
C LYS A 150 18.55 -24.55 -2.12
N GLN A 151 18.84 -24.38 -0.83
CA GLN A 151 18.85 -23.07 -0.19
C GLN A 151 19.91 -22.15 -0.78
N ILE A 152 21.14 -22.64 -1.00
CA ILE A 152 22.21 -21.91 -1.67
C ILE A 152 21.75 -21.48 -3.06
N HIS A 153 21.18 -22.40 -3.85
CA HIS A 153 20.71 -22.08 -5.20
C HIS A 153 19.59 -21.03 -5.22
N VAL A 154 18.65 -21.09 -4.26
CA VAL A 154 17.60 -20.07 -4.12
C VAL A 154 18.20 -18.71 -3.76
N LEU A 155 19.18 -18.68 -2.85
CA LEU A 155 19.86 -17.45 -2.46
C LEU A 155 20.69 -16.88 -3.62
N GLU A 156 21.40 -17.71 -4.37
CA GLU A 156 22.13 -17.33 -5.59
C GLU A 156 21.19 -16.78 -6.65
N THR A 157 20.06 -17.43 -6.89
CA THR A 157 19.06 -16.98 -7.87
C THR A 157 18.46 -15.64 -7.44
N ARG A 158 18.16 -15.47 -6.16
CA ARG A 158 17.68 -14.20 -5.61
C ARG A 158 18.74 -13.10 -5.73
N LEU A 159 19.99 -13.40 -5.44
CA LEU A 159 21.11 -12.46 -5.61
C LEU A 159 21.25 -12.04 -7.07
N ASN A 160 21.23 -13.00 -8.00
CA ASN A 160 21.30 -12.75 -9.43
C ASN A 160 20.14 -11.88 -9.91
N LEU A 161 18.92 -12.14 -9.43
CA LEU A 161 17.75 -11.31 -9.76
C LEU A 161 17.94 -9.86 -9.29
N VAL A 162 18.42 -9.66 -8.06
CA VAL A 162 18.69 -8.31 -7.52
C VAL A 162 19.81 -7.62 -8.30
N SER A 163 20.89 -8.34 -8.64
CA SER A 163 21.98 -7.81 -9.45
C SER A 163 21.49 -7.41 -10.85
N LEU A 164 20.65 -8.21 -11.49
CA LEU A 164 20.03 -7.87 -12.77
C LEU A 164 19.16 -6.62 -12.64
N GLN A 165 18.29 -6.54 -11.63
CA GLN A 165 17.50 -5.34 -11.37
C GLN A 165 18.40 -4.11 -11.17
N PHE A 166 19.46 -4.23 -10.38
CA PHE A 166 20.43 -3.16 -10.18
C PHE A 166 21.11 -2.73 -11.48
N HIS A 167 21.57 -3.68 -12.31
CA HIS A 167 22.15 -3.37 -13.61
C HIS A 167 21.14 -2.70 -14.55
N THR A 168 19.88 -3.17 -14.58
CA THR A 168 18.84 -2.51 -15.38
C THR A 168 18.63 -1.07 -14.92
N LEU A 169 18.54 -0.81 -13.61
CA LEU A 169 18.42 0.53 -13.05
C LEU A 169 19.64 1.41 -13.39
N LEU A 170 20.85 0.86 -13.37
CA LEU A 170 22.04 1.58 -13.82
C LEU A 170 21.98 1.95 -15.29
N THR A 171 21.54 1.02 -16.17
CA THR A 171 21.42 1.31 -17.60
C THR A 171 20.33 2.34 -17.89
N THR A 172 19.19 2.29 -17.19
CA THR A 172 18.15 3.33 -17.32
C THR A 172 18.63 4.66 -16.79
N ASN A 173 19.37 4.69 -15.67
CA ASN A 173 19.95 5.92 -15.14
C ASN A 173 20.97 6.52 -16.12
N ALA A 174 21.82 5.71 -16.75
CA ALA A 174 22.75 6.15 -17.77
C ALA A 174 22.04 6.74 -19.00
N LYS A 175 20.92 6.16 -19.43
CA LYS A 175 20.09 6.71 -20.52
C LYS A 175 19.47 8.05 -20.14
N LEU A 176 18.87 8.16 -18.96
CA LEU A 176 18.31 9.42 -18.45
C LEU A 176 19.36 10.52 -18.32
N ARG A 177 20.59 10.17 -17.88
CA ARG A 177 21.70 11.14 -17.83
C ARG A 177 22.07 11.66 -19.21
N LYS A 178 22.08 10.81 -20.24
CA LYS A 178 22.31 11.25 -21.62
C LYS A 178 21.20 12.18 -22.11
N GLU A 179 19.93 11.80 -21.89
CA GLU A 179 18.79 12.63 -22.25
C GLU A 179 18.81 13.99 -21.55
N ILE A 180 19.18 14.04 -20.27
CA ILE A 180 19.37 15.31 -19.54
C ILE A 180 20.48 16.15 -20.19
N GLU A 181 21.60 15.55 -20.59
CA GLU A 181 22.68 16.28 -21.22
C GLU A 181 22.30 16.79 -22.63
N ASP A 182 21.59 15.97 -23.41
CA ASP A 182 21.04 16.36 -24.71
C ASP A 182 20.09 17.55 -24.56
N LEU A 183 19.15 17.50 -23.60
CA LEU A 183 18.24 18.62 -23.31
C LEU A 183 18.98 19.88 -22.83
N ARG A 184 20.12 19.73 -22.13
CA ARG A 184 20.96 20.87 -21.72
C ARG A 184 21.66 21.51 -22.93
N TYR A 185 22.13 20.70 -23.88
CA TYR A 185 22.69 21.22 -25.13
C TYR A 185 21.63 21.95 -25.96
N GLU A 186 20.42 21.38 -26.08
CA GLU A 186 19.30 22.05 -26.76
C GLU A 186 18.96 23.38 -26.10
N LYS A 187 18.82 23.39 -24.77
CA LYS A 187 18.57 24.63 -24.01
C LYS A 187 19.66 25.67 -24.26
N ALA A 188 20.94 25.28 -24.21
CA ALA A 188 22.04 26.20 -24.47
C ALA A 188 22.00 26.78 -25.89
N ALA A 189 21.60 25.97 -26.89
CA ALA A 189 21.40 26.45 -28.25
C ALA A 189 20.24 27.46 -28.34
N TYR A 190 19.09 27.18 -27.70
CA TYR A 190 17.96 28.10 -27.63
C TYR A 190 18.30 29.41 -26.91
N ASP A 191 19.02 29.34 -25.79
CA ASP A 191 19.47 30.51 -25.04
C ASP A 191 20.39 31.40 -25.89
N ASN A 192 21.28 30.80 -26.69
CA ASN A 192 22.13 31.54 -27.62
C ASN A 192 21.29 32.26 -28.70
N VAL A 193 20.34 31.56 -29.33
CA VAL A 193 19.44 32.18 -30.33
C VAL A 193 18.63 33.31 -29.71
N SER A 194 18.09 33.12 -28.51
CA SER A 194 17.36 34.14 -27.77
C SER A 194 18.22 35.38 -27.49
N GLN A 195 19.46 35.19 -27.02
CA GLN A 195 20.40 36.29 -26.83
C GLN A 195 20.70 37.04 -28.13
N GLN A 196 20.86 36.32 -29.25
CA GLN A 196 21.06 36.94 -30.56
C GLN A 196 19.85 37.78 -31.00
N LEU A 197 18.62 37.27 -30.79
CA LEU A 197 17.40 38.00 -31.08
C LEU A 197 17.27 39.26 -30.21
N HIS A 198 17.57 39.16 -28.91
CA HIS A 198 17.59 40.32 -28.01
C HIS A 198 18.62 41.37 -28.43
N ARG A 199 19.81 40.96 -28.88
CA ARG A 199 20.82 41.87 -29.43
C ARG A 199 20.31 42.57 -30.70
N ARG A 200 19.72 41.82 -31.64
CA ARG A 200 19.14 42.39 -32.88
C ARG A 200 18.03 43.39 -32.58
N LEU A 201 17.12 43.05 -31.67
CA LEU A 201 16.04 43.94 -31.24
C LEU A 201 16.59 45.21 -30.57
N SER A 202 17.63 45.09 -29.75
CA SER A 202 18.29 46.25 -29.13
C SER A 202 18.93 47.16 -30.18
N VAL A 203 19.58 46.60 -31.20
CA VAL A 203 20.13 47.36 -32.32
C VAL A 203 19.02 48.06 -33.09
N GLN A 204 17.93 47.35 -33.41
CA GLN A 204 16.79 47.93 -34.14
C GLN A 204 16.13 49.08 -33.38
N LYS A 205 15.97 48.96 -32.05
CA LYS A 205 15.45 50.06 -31.21
C LYS A 205 16.37 51.28 -31.26
N ARG A 206 17.70 51.07 -31.20
CA ARG A 206 18.68 52.18 -31.32
C ARG A 206 18.58 52.85 -32.68
N THR A 207 18.52 52.08 -33.77
CA THR A 207 18.38 52.65 -35.12
C THR A 207 17.07 53.41 -35.30
N MET A 208 15.97 52.91 -34.72
CA MET A 208 14.67 53.59 -34.71
C MET A 208 14.75 54.93 -33.96
N ASN A 209 15.36 54.95 -32.77
CA ASN A 209 15.52 56.19 -31.99
C ASN A 209 16.37 57.22 -32.74
N VAL A 210 17.48 56.81 -33.36
CA VAL A 210 18.30 57.72 -34.18
C VAL A 210 17.50 58.29 -35.35
N ALA A 211 16.67 57.49 -36.02
CA ALA A 211 15.81 57.98 -37.10
C ALA A 211 14.75 58.98 -36.60
N ILE A 212 14.19 58.76 -35.41
CA ILE A 212 13.25 59.70 -34.77
C ILE A 212 13.97 61.02 -34.42
N GLU A 213 15.16 60.96 -33.83
CA GLU A 213 15.97 62.15 -33.51
C GLU A 213 16.31 62.95 -34.77
N GLN A 214 16.77 62.29 -35.83
CA GLN A 214 17.04 62.93 -37.12
C GLN A 214 15.78 63.57 -37.73
N SER A 215 14.64 62.90 -37.62
CA SER A 215 13.35 63.43 -38.10
C SER A 215 12.91 64.66 -37.30
N SER A 216 13.09 64.64 -35.96
CA SER A 216 12.81 65.78 -35.08
C SER A 216 13.72 66.97 -35.43
N GLN A 217 15.01 66.72 -35.63
CA GLN A 217 15.97 67.74 -36.02
C GLN A 217 15.62 68.37 -37.37
N ALA A 218 15.27 67.55 -38.38
CA ALA A 218 14.83 68.05 -39.68
C ALA A 218 13.55 68.89 -39.59
N TYR A 219 12.61 68.49 -38.72
CA TYR A 219 11.40 69.26 -38.45
C TYR A 219 11.69 70.61 -37.80
N GLU A 220 12.57 70.66 -36.79
CA GLU A 220 13.00 71.91 -36.16
C GLU A 220 13.70 72.84 -37.16
N GLN A 221 14.60 72.31 -38.00
CA GLN A 221 15.26 73.09 -39.05
C GLN A 221 14.25 73.66 -40.05
N ARG A 222 13.27 72.86 -40.49
CA ARG A 222 12.17 73.34 -41.34
C ARG A 222 11.39 74.45 -40.66
N LEU A 223 11.03 74.30 -39.38
CA LEU A 223 10.29 75.32 -38.63
C LEU A 223 11.08 76.64 -38.54
N GLN A 224 12.38 76.56 -38.26
CA GLN A 224 13.26 77.72 -38.25
C GLN A 224 13.35 78.40 -39.62
N ALA A 225 13.46 77.62 -40.71
CA ALA A 225 13.47 78.16 -42.07
C ALA A 225 12.15 78.85 -42.42
N VAL A 226 11.01 78.25 -42.05
CA VAL A 226 9.68 78.86 -42.24
C VAL A 226 9.54 80.16 -41.45
N ALA A 227 10.00 80.20 -40.20
CA ALA A 227 10.01 81.42 -39.39
C ALA A 227 10.87 82.53 -40.02
N ARG A 228 12.06 82.18 -40.54
CA ARG A 228 12.92 83.13 -41.27
C ARG A 228 12.25 83.64 -42.54
N MET A 229 11.62 82.76 -43.32
CA MET A 229 10.87 83.16 -44.52
C MET A 229 9.70 84.08 -44.19
N ALA A 230 8.95 83.81 -43.11
CA ALA A 230 7.88 84.68 -42.65
C ALA A 230 8.42 86.07 -42.28
N ALA A 231 9.51 86.13 -41.50
CA ALA A 231 10.15 87.39 -41.14
C ALA A 231 10.66 88.17 -42.36
N MET A 232 11.20 87.50 -43.39
CA MET A 232 11.61 88.13 -44.64
C MET A 232 10.42 88.68 -45.43
N LYS A 233 9.32 87.92 -45.53
CA LYS A 233 8.07 88.40 -46.18
C LYS A 233 7.47 89.60 -45.45
N ASP A 234 7.53 89.63 -44.13
CA ASP A 234 7.02 90.76 -43.36
C ASP A 234 7.89 92.01 -43.52
N ARG A 235 9.21 91.85 -43.69
CA ARG A 235 10.10 92.96 -44.09
C ARG A 235 9.77 93.45 -45.50
N GLU A 236 9.67 92.54 -46.46
CA GLU A 236 9.31 92.87 -47.85
C GLU A 236 7.99 93.64 -47.93
N LYS A 237 6.95 93.22 -47.18
CA LYS A 237 5.69 93.96 -47.11
C LYS A 237 5.85 95.37 -46.54
N LYS A 238 6.69 95.55 -45.51
CA LYS A 238 6.98 96.87 -44.94
C LYS A 238 7.71 97.75 -45.95
N ASP A 239 8.69 97.21 -46.65
CA ASP A 239 9.46 97.93 -47.68
C ASP A 239 8.55 98.33 -48.86
N ILE A 240 7.68 97.44 -49.33
CA ILE A 240 6.65 97.75 -50.35
C ILE A 240 5.72 98.86 -49.85
N SER A 241 5.28 98.79 -48.59
CA SER A 241 4.44 99.83 -48.01
C SER A 241 5.14 101.19 -47.91
N GLN A 242 6.44 101.21 -47.59
CA GLN A 242 7.26 102.42 -47.57
C GLN A 242 7.44 102.99 -48.98
N PHE A 243 7.82 102.14 -49.94
CA PHE A 243 7.96 102.53 -51.35
C PHE A 243 6.66 103.10 -51.94
N ASN A 244 5.50 102.49 -51.63
CA ASN A 244 4.19 103.00 -52.04
C ASN A 244 3.83 104.34 -51.36
N MET A 245 4.38 104.62 -50.17
CA MET A 245 4.21 105.91 -49.49
C MET A 245 5.08 106.98 -50.18
N GLU A 246 6.33 106.65 -50.48
CA GLU A 246 7.26 107.52 -51.22
C GLU A 246 6.73 107.85 -52.62
N ILE A 247 6.21 106.87 -53.36
CA ILE A 247 5.56 107.10 -54.66
C ILE A 247 4.42 108.10 -54.52
N ARG A 248 3.53 107.93 -53.54
CA ARG A 248 2.41 108.86 -53.31
C ARG A 248 2.88 110.26 -52.91
N GLU A 249 4.01 110.38 -52.22
CA GLU A 249 4.63 111.68 -51.94
C GLU A 249 5.20 112.33 -53.20
N LEU A 250 5.91 111.57 -54.02
CA LEU A 250 6.43 112.03 -55.30
C LEU A 250 5.31 112.41 -56.28
N GLU A 251 4.23 111.64 -56.35
CA GLU A 251 3.02 111.97 -57.12
C GLU A 251 2.40 113.27 -56.64
N ARG A 252 2.27 113.48 -55.32
CA ARG A 252 1.77 114.75 -54.76
C ARG A 252 2.67 115.93 -55.14
N VAL A 253 4.00 115.77 -55.05
CA VAL A 253 4.96 116.81 -55.47
C VAL A 253 4.86 117.06 -56.96
N TYR A 254 4.78 116.01 -57.78
CA TYR A 254 4.62 116.09 -59.22
C TYR A 254 3.33 116.79 -59.62
N ASP A 255 2.20 116.48 -58.98
CA ASP A 255 0.92 117.15 -59.19
C ASP A 255 1.00 118.63 -58.78
N HIS A 256 1.66 118.94 -57.66
CA HIS A 256 1.90 120.31 -57.25
C HIS A 256 2.78 121.07 -58.26
N GLU A 257 3.86 120.46 -58.75
CA GLU A 257 4.71 121.03 -59.80
C GLU A 257 3.98 121.18 -61.12
N THR A 258 3.14 120.21 -61.50
CA THR A 258 2.37 120.25 -62.75
C THR A 258 1.29 121.31 -62.68
N LYS A 259 0.60 121.44 -61.53
CA LYS A 259 -0.31 122.55 -61.24
C LYS A 259 0.42 123.89 -61.23
N LEU A 260 1.63 123.97 -60.69
CA LEU A 260 2.45 125.17 -60.71
C LEU A 260 2.89 125.52 -62.13
N LYS A 261 3.36 124.55 -62.91
CA LYS A 261 3.74 124.68 -64.33
C LYS A 261 2.53 125.09 -65.16
N SER A 262 1.38 124.45 -65.03
CA SER A 262 0.15 124.83 -65.73
C SER A 262 -0.33 126.20 -65.30
N PHE A 263 -0.25 126.56 -64.02
CA PHE A 263 -0.52 127.92 -63.54
C PHE A 263 0.46 128.95 -64.13
N LEU A 264 1.75 128.63 -64.23
CA LEU A 264 2.77 129.46 -64.89
C LEU A 264 2.50 129.57 -66.39
N LEU A 265 2.08 128.49 -67.06
CA LEU A 265 1.75 128.45 -68.48
C LEU A 265 0.49 129.26 -68.75
N VAL A 266 -0.55 129.14 -67.92
CA VAL A 266 -1.74 129.99 -67.96
C VAL A 266 -1.36 131.44 -67.64
N LYS A 267 -0.48 131.71 -66.66
CA LYS A 267 -0.01 133.08 -66.40
C LYS A 267 0.87 133.63 -67.52
N LEU A 268 1.64 132.81 -68.21
CA LEU A 268 2.46 133.17 -69.37
C LEU A 268 1.60 133.36 -70.61
N ASN A 269 0.59 132.53 -70.83
CA ASN A 269 -0.39 132.69 -71.90
C ASN A 269 -1.28 133.89 -71.64
N SER A 270 -1.79 134.06 -70.42
CA SER A 270 -2.44 135.32 -70.01
C SER A 270 -1.47 136.49 -70.11
N ARG A 271 -0.16 136.31 -69.92
CA ARG A 271 0.82 137.39 -70.13
C ARG A 271 1.14 137.61 -71.62
N GLN A 272 1.09 136.60 -72.48
CA GLN A 272 1.25 136.70 -73.92
C GLN A 272 0.00 137.28 -74.57
N GLU A 273 -1.20 136.86 -74.15
CA GLU A 273 -2.48 137.48 -74.47
C GLU A 273 -2.56 138.89 -73.89
N LEU A 274 -2.07 139.14 -72.66
CA LEU A 274 -1.93 140.50 -72.11
C LEU A 274 -0.73 141.27 -72.67
N GLU A 275 0.20 140.69 -73.42
CA GLU A 275 1.35 141.39 -74.06
C GLU A 275 1.04 141.66 -75.53
N GLU A 276 0.19 140.83 -76.17
CA GLU A 276 -0.53 141.10 -77.42
C GLU A 276 -1.69 142.09 -77.21
N GLN A 277 -2.36 142.08 -76.05
CA GLN A 277 -3.36 143.07 -75.66
C GLN A 277 -2.74 144.32 -74.99
N ALA A 278 -1.63 144.25 -74.24
CA ALA A 278 -0.92 145.45 -73.73
C ALA A 278 -0.05 146.15 -74.77
N LYS A 279 0.33 145.53 -75.90
CA LYS A 279 0.77 146.32 -77.08
C LYS A 279 -0.38 147.12 -77.73
N LYS A 280 -1.64 146.87 -77.35
CA LYS A 280 -2.83 147.66 -77.71
C LYS A 280 -3.41 148.49 -76.54
N GLU A 281 -3.04 148.21 -75.29
CA GLU A 281 -3.53 148.89 -74.07
C GLU A 281 -2.40 149.42 -73.16
N GLU A 282 -1.22 149.65 -73.72
CA GLU A 282 -0.26 150.69 -73.30
C GLU A 282 -0.63 152.05 -73.93
N ALA A 283 -1.91 152.21 -74.27
CA ALA A 283 -2.70 153.40 -74.01
C ALA A 283 -3.72 153.03 -72.91
N LEU A 284 -3.49 153.55 -71.69
CA LEU A 284 -4.36 153.53 -70.50
C LEU A 284 -4.14 152.43 -69.42
N LYS A 285 -3.03 152.62 -68.69
CA LYS A 285 -2.93 152.66 -67.21
C LYS A 285 -3.09 151.37 -66.36
N ALA A 286 -1.93 150.86 -65.94
CA ALA A 286 -1.41 150.77 -64.55
C ALA A 286 -2.08 149.91 -63.43
N LYS A 287 -1.27 148.94 -62.95
CA LYS A 287 -1.07 148.39 -61.56
C LYS A 287 -1.95 147.21 -61.04
N LYS A 288 -1.39 145.98 -61.17
CA LYS A 288 -1.14 144.85 -60.20
C LYS A 288 -1.86 144.80 -58.81
N PRO A 289 -1.92 143.63 -58.10
CA PRO A 289 -2.09 142.21 -58.52
C PRO A 289 -2.87 141.24 -57.53
N LYS A 290 -3.14 140.00 -58.01
CA LYS A 290 -3.07 138.64 -57.34
C LYS A 290 -4.19 138.03 -56.43
N ALA A 291 -4.61 136.81 -56.83
CA ALA A 291 -4.76 135.52 -56.09
C ALA A 291 -6.10 135.08 -55.46
N LYS A 292 -6.61 133.87 -55.84
CA LYS A 292 -6.99 132.70 -55.02
C LYS A 292 -7.69 131.61 -55.89
N SER A 293 -7.20 130.36 -55.82
CA SER A 293 -7.80 129.14 -56.42
C SER A 293 -7.66 127.98 -55.43
N LYS A 294 -8.27 128.15 -54.25
CA LYS A 294 -8.27 127.19 -53.13
C LYS A 294 -9.68 126.93 -52.56
N GLU A 295 -10.74 127.38 -53.24
CA GLU A 295 -12.13 127.19 -52.76
C GLU A 295 -12.69 125.79 -53.09
N GLU A 296 -12.35 125.17 -54.23
CA GLU A 296 -13.06 123.96 -54.72
C GLU A 296 -12.77 122.67 -53.89
N SER A 297 -11.60 122.57 -53.25
CA SER A 297 -11.33 121.47 -52.30
C SER A 297 -12.11 121.64 -50.99
N PHE A 298 -12.44 122.87 -50.60
CA PHE A 298 -13.27 123.15 -49.42
C PHE A 298 -14.70 122.67 -49.64
N GLU A 299 -15.26 122.86 -50.85
CA GLU A 299 -16.63 122.48 -51.19
C GLU A 299 -16.88 120.96 -51.08
N SER A 300 -15.90 120.12 -51.41
CA SER A 300 -16.05 118.65 -51.30
C SER A 300 -16.10 118.14 -49.85
N TYR A 301 -15.28 118.72 -48.97
CA TYR A 301 -15.32 118.46 -47.54
C TYR A 301 -16.57 119.07 -46.91
N GLU A 302 -17.02 120.24 -47.40
CA GLU A 302 -18.25 120.89 -46.98
C GLU A 302 -19.49 120.07 -47.35
N VAL A 303 -19.52 119.43 -48.53
CA VAL A 303 -20.61 118.51 -48.92
C VAL A 303 -20.63 117.23 -48.08
N ALA A 304 -19.47 116.66 -47.73
CA ALA A 304 -19.38 115.52 -46.82
C ALA A 304 -19.78 115.91 -45.39
N HIS A 305 -19.36 117.09 -44.94
CA HIS A 305 -19.72 117.68 -43.65
C HIS A 305 -21.22 118.00 -43.57
N LEU A 306 -21.83 118.47 -44.66
CA LEU A 306 -23.27 118.70 -44.79
C LEU A 306 -24.08 117.39 -44.81
N ARG A 307 -23.54 116.31 -45.40
CA ARG A 307 -24.16 114.97 -45.32
C ARG A 307 -24.10 114.41 -43.90
N LEU A 308 -23.00 114.62 -43.19
CA LEU A 308 -22.87 114.26 -41.77
C LEU A 308 -23.81 115.11 -40.90
N LEU A 309 -23.91 116.42 -41.16
CA LEU A 309 -24.86 117.34 -40.51
C LEU A 309 -26.34 116.99 -40.74
N LYS A 310 -26.67 116.40 -41.90
CA LYS A 310 -28.05 115.94 -42.20
C LYS A 310 -28.41 114.63 -41.50
N LEU A 311 -27.42 113.82 -41.13
CA LEU A 311 -27.62 112.56 -40.40
C LEU A 311 -27.66 112.78 -38.88
N THR A 312 -27.16 113.92 -38.40
CA THR A 312 -27.30 114.35 -37.00
C THR A 312 -28.58 115.15 -36.81
N GLU A 313 -29.54 114.59 -36.06
CA GLU A 313 -30.76 115.32 -35.68
C GLU A 313 -30.47 116.57 -34.81
N ASN A 314 -29.27 116.64 -34.21
CA ASN A 314 -28.84 117.71 -33.30
C ASN A 314 -27.54 118.41 -33.75
N GLY A 315 -27.31 118.71 -35.03
CA GLY A 315 -26.39 119.79 -35.49
C GLY A 315 -24.89 119.81 -35.10
N ASP A 316 -24.40 118.94 -34.21
CA ASP A 316 -23.06 118.95 -33.65
C ASP A 316 -22.24 117.73 -34.10
N LEU A 317 -21.27 117.93 -34.99
CA LEU A 317 -20.42 116.84 -35.49
C LEU A 317 -19.54 116.20 -34.41
N ASN A 318 -19.13 116.98 -33.41
CA ASN A 318 -18.30 116.49 -32.32
C ASN A 318 -19.04 115.45 -31.47
N GLN A 319 -20.34 115.63 -31.24
CA GLN A 319 -21.17 114.65 -30.53
C GLN A 319 -21.30 113.34 -31.32
N LEU A 320 -21.40 113.41 -32.66
CA LEU A 320 -21.44 112.18 -33.49
C LEU A 320 -20.11 111.41 -33.46
N ILE A 321 -18.98 112.12 -33.45
CA ILE A 321 -17.66 111.49 -33.33
C ILE A 321 -17.48 110.88 -31.94
N GLU A 322 -17.87 111.59 -30.88
CA GLU A 322 -17.89 111.05 -29.51
C GLU A 322 -18.81 109.83 -29.39
N ASP A 323 -20.00 109.86 -29.99
CA ASP A 323 -20.93 108.72 -30.04
C ASP A 323 -20.37 107.55 -30.86
N PHE A 324 -19.64 107.82 -31.94
CA PHE A 324 -18.99 106.79 -32.75
C PHE A 324 -17.82 106.17 -32.00
N LEU A 325 -16.96 106.98 -31.38
CA LEU A 325 -15.87 106.49 -30.53
C LEU A 325 -16.42 105.69 -29.35
N ALA A 326 -17.48 106.17 -28.68
CA ALA A 326 -18.13 105.43 -27.60
C ALA A 326 -18.76 104.11 -28.10
N LYS A 327 -19.30 104.07 -29.34
CA LYS A 327 -19.77 102.83 -29.97
C LYS A 327 -18.62 101.91 -30.37
N GLU A 328 -17.50 102.45 -30.84
CA GLU A 328 -16.30 101.70 -31.22
C GLU A 328 -15.61 101.11 -30.00
N GLU A 329 -15.47 101.86 -28.91
CA GLU A 329 -14.99 101.37 -27.62
C GLU A 329 -15.89 100.26 -27.06
N LYS A 330 -17.22 100.44 -27.12
CA LYS A 330 -18.18 99.37 -26.76
C LYS A 330 -18.03 98.16 -27.67
N ASN A 331 -17.76 98.36 -28.96
CA ASN A 331 -17.57 97.27 -29.91
C ASN A 331 -16.24 96.54 -29.69
N PHE A 332 -15.17 97.28 -29.37
CA PHE A 332 -13.88 96.72 -29.00
C PHE A 332 -13.97 95.91 -27.70
N ALA A 333 -14.65 96.44 -26.68
CA ALA A 333 -14.92 95.69 -25.45
C ALA A 333 -15.71 94.41 -25.71
N ARG A 334 -16.71 94.45 -26.60
CA ARG A 334 -17.46 93.26 -27.03
C ARG A 334 -16.57 92.28 -27.80
N PHE A 335 -15.70 92.74 -28.68
CA PHE A 335 -14.79 91.88 -29.44
C PHE A 335 -13.78 91.19 -28.52
N THR A 336 -13.21 91.92 -27.57
CA THR A 336 -12.33 91.36 -26.53
C THR A 336 -13.07 90.30 -25.72
N TYR A 337 -14.29 90.61 -25.26
CA TYR A 337 -15.12 89.65 -24.52
C TYR A 337 -15.47 88.40 -25.35
N VAL A 338 -15.81 88.54 -26.63
CA VAL A 338 -16.05 87.39 -27.53
C VAL A 338 -14.78 86.57 -27.72
N THR A 339 -13.62 87.21 -27.77
CA THR A 339 -12.32 86.53 -27.89
C THR A 339 -11.98 85.76 -26.62
N GLU A 340 -12.22 86.36 -25.44
CA GLU A 340 -12.10 85.68 -24.14
C GLU A 340 -13.05 84.49 -24.04
N LEU A 341 -14.33 84.67 -24.41
CA LEU A 341 -15.31 83.59 -24.44
C LEU A 341 -14.92 82.46 -25.40
N ASN A 342 -14.33 82.78 -26.56
CA ASN A 342 -13.84 81.76 -27.49
C ASN A 342 -12.64 81.01 -26.92
N ASN A 343 -11.72 81.69 -26.25
CA ASN A 343 -10.60 81.05 -25.55
C ASN A 343 -11.09 80.14 -24.43
N ASP A 344 -12.09 80.57 -23.66
CA ASP A 344 -12.72 79.78 -22.61
C ASP A 344 -13.46 78.57 -23.21
N MET A 345 -14.14 78.75 -24.35
CA MET A 345 -14.80 77.65 -25.07
C MET A 345 -13.79 76.61 -25.55
N GLU A 346 -12.65 77.02 -26.11
CA GLU A 346 -11.57 76.11 -26.49
C GLU A 346 -10.97 75.39 -25.28
N MET A 347 -10.80 76.09 -24.16
CA MET A 347 -10.32 75.48 -22.91
C MET A 347 -11.31 74.42 -22.41
N MET A 348 -12.60 74.73 -22.40
CA MET A 348 -13.65 73.79 -22.00
C MET A 348 -13.76 72.60 -22.95
N GLN A 349 -13.57 72.80 -24.27
CA GLN A 349 -13.51 71.71 -25.24
C GLN A 349 -12.29 70.80 -25.01
N LYS A 350 -11.11 71.37 -24.74
CA LYS A 350 -9.91 70.60 -24.38
C LYS A 350 -10.10 69.81 -23.09
N MET A 351 -10.72 70.40 -22.07
CA MET A 351 -11.06 69.69 -20.84
C MET A 351 -12.09 68.58 -21.07
N THR A 352 -13.10 68.83 -21.89
CA THR A 352 -14.09 67.82 -22.28
C THR A 352 -13.43 66.65 -23.00
N GLN A 353 -12.50 66.92 -23.94
CA GLN A 353 -11.73 65.88 -24.61
C GLN A 353 -10.85 65.09 -23.65
N LYS A 354 -10.18 65.75 -22.69
CA LYS A 354 -9.40 65.06 -21.64
C LYS A 354 -10.28 64.12 -20.81
N ILE A 355 -11.43 64.61 -20.34
CA ILE A 355 -12.39 63.81 -19.57
C ILE A 355 -12.91 62.65 -20.42
N GLN A 356 -13.24 62.87 -21.70
CA GLN A 356 -13.67 61.80 -22.60
C GLN A 356 -12.58 60.73 -22.79
N ASN A 357 -11.33 61.13 -22.96
CA ASN A 357 -10.20 60.21 -23.07
C ASN A 357 -9.98 59.43 -21.78
N GLU A 358 -10.13 60.08 -20.62
CA GLU A 358 -10.06 59.44 -19.32
C GLU A 358 -11.19 58.43 -19.11
N ILE A 359 -12.43 58.76 -19.52
CA ILE A 359 -13.57 57.83 -19.51
C ILE A 359 -13.28 56.62 -20.41
N ILE A 360 -12.71 56.81 -21.60
CA ILE A 360 -12.33 55.71 -22.49
C ILE A 360 -11.26 54.84 -21.84
N HIS A 361 -10.23 55.45 -21.25
CA HIS A 361 -9.16 54.74 -20.54
C HIS A 361 -9.72 53.91 -19.38
N LEU A 362 -10.53 54.52 -18.49
CA LEU A 362 -11.15 53.82 -17.36
C LEU A 362 -12.06 52.68 -17.81
N ARG A 363 -12.85 52.88 -18.88
CA ARG A 363 -13.66 51.82 -19.48
C ARG A 363 -12.82 50.66 -20.02
N SER A 364 -11.68 50.96 -20.65
CA SER A 364 -10.77 49.91 -21.15
C SER A 364 -10.14 49.12 -20.00
N GLN A 365 -9.72 49.80 -18.93
CA GLN A 365 -9.18 49.16 -17.74
C GLN A 365 -10.24 48.33 -17.00
N GLN A 366 -11.49 48.81 -16.95
CA GLN A 366 -12.61 48.05 -16.40
C GLN A 366 -12.90 46.80 -17.21
N LYS A 367 -12.84 46.87 -18.55
CA LYS A 367 -13.01 45.68 -19.40
C LYS A 367 -11.90 44.65 -19.18
N LEU A 368 -10.64 45.08 -19.20
CA LEU A 368 -9.49 44.19 -18.95
C LEU A 368 -9.59 43.51 -17.59
N SER A 369 -9.87 44.27 -16.53
CA SER A 369 -10.06 43.69 -15.18
C SER A 369 -11.29 42.79 -15.09
N HIS A 370 -12.37 43.08 -15.82
CA HIS A 370 -13.54 42.21 -15.88
C HIS A 370 -13.25 40.91 -16.61
N ASP A 371 -12.51 40.95 -17.72
CA ASP A 371 -12.10 39.77 -18.48
C ASP A 371 -11.14 38.89 -17.65
N ASP A 372 -10.17 39.51 -16.96
CA ASP A 372 -9.27 38.82 -16.03
C ASP A 372 -10.06 38.16 -14.89
N ASN A 373 -10.96 38.91 -14.24
CA ASN A 373 -11.83 38.38 -13.19
C ASN A 373 -12.76 37.27 -13.69
N SER A 374 -13.32 37.40 -14.91
CA SER A 374 -14.16 36.38 -15.53
C SER A 374 -13.37 35.09 -15.79
N SER A 375 -12.13 35.21 -16.26
CA SER A 375 -11.25 34.06 -16.47
C SER A 375 -10.92 33.35 -15.14
N VAL A 376 -10.65 34.11 -14.09
CA VAL A 376 -10.38 33.58 -12.74
C VAL A 376 -11.64 32.90 -12.17
N LEU A 377 -12.81 33.54 -12.30
CA LEU A 377 -14.08 32.95 -11.87
C LEU A 377 -14.35 31.64 -12.61
N ARG A 378 -14.14 31.59 -13.92
CA ARG A 378 -14.31 30.37 -14.71
C ARG A 378 -13.36 29.25 -14.27
N GLN A 379 -12.10 29.58 -13.96
CA GLN A 379 -11.14 28.61 -13.41
C GLN A 379 -11.56 28.11 -12.02
N LEU A 380 -12.09 29.00 -11.17
CA LEU A 380 -12.59 28.62 -9.85
C LEU A 380 -13.85 27.75 -9.95
N GLU A 381 -14.76 28.06 -10.86
CA GLU A 381 -15.94 27.23 -11.16
C GLU A 381 -15.55 25.85 -11.68
N GLU A 382 -14.56 25.75 -12.58
CA GLU A 382 -14.05 24.46 -13.05
C GLU A 382 -13.38 23.66 -11.92
N LYS A 383 -12.60 24.32 -11.06
CA LYS A 383 -12.04 23.66 -9.87
C LYS A 383 -13.12 23.19 -8.93
N LEU A 384 -14.15 24.01 -8.68
CA LEU A 384 -15.28 23.65 -7.84
C LEU A 384 -16.01 22.44 -8.41
N LYS A 385 -16.33 22.44 -9.71
CA LYS A 385 -16.95 21.30 -10.39
C LYS A 385 -16.14 20.01 -10.25
N LYS A 386 -14.82 20.08 -10.47
CA LYS A 386 -13.93 18.91 -10.29
C LYS A 386 -13.95 18.41 -8.85
N THR A 387 -13.86 19.31 -7.87
CA THR A 387 -13.90 18.92 -6.45
C THR A 387 -15.26 18.35 -6.03
N THR A 388 -16.37 18.85 -6.59
CA THR A 388 -17.71 18.28 -6.33
C THR A 388 -17.87 16.93 -6.98
N GLU A 389 -17.40 16.75 -8.22
CA GLU A 389 -17.39 15.45 -8.89
C GLU A 389 -16.56 14.41 -8.11
N GLU A 390 -15.36 14.80 -7.63
CA GLU A 390 -14.54 13.94 -6.78
C GLU A 390 -15.25 13.60 -5.45
N ALA A 391 -15.88 14.58 -4.79
CA ALA A 391 -16.65 14.35 -3.58
C ALA A 391 -17.84 13.41 -3.80
N ASP A 392 -18.59 13.59 -4.88
CA ASP A 392 -19.72 12.73 -5.26
C ASP A 392 -19.24 11.30 -5.55
N MET A 393 -18.08 11.14 -6.20
CA MET A 393 -17.48 9.82 -6.44
C MET A 393 -17.09 9.14 -5.12
N TYR A 394 -16.49 9.85 -4.16
CA TYR A 394 -16.18 9.30 -2.84
C TYR A 394 -17.45 8.96 -2.05
N GLU A 395 -18.49 9.80 -2.11
CA GLU A 395 -19.76 9.53 -1.45
C GLU A 395 -20.46 8.30 -2.04
N ASN A 396 -20.42 8.13 -3.36
CA ASN A 396 -20.96 6.95 -4.03
C ASN A 396 -20.17 5.69 -3.64
N SER A 397 -18.83 5.74 -3.65
CA SER A 397 -18.01 4.62 -3.19
C SER A 397 -18.28 4.27 -1.72
N TYR A 398 -18.45 5.27 -0.86
CA TYR A 398 -18.84 5.07 0.53
C TYR A 398 -20.22 4.42 0.66
N LYS A 399 -21.22 4.86 -0.12
CA LYS A 399 -22.56 4.23 -0.16
C LYS A 399 -22.49 2.78 -0.61
N GLU A 400 -21.71 2.47 -1.63
CA GLU A 400 -21.48 1.09 -2.10
C GLU A 400 -20.85 0.23 -1.00
N VAL A 401 -19.75 0.67 -0.40
CA VAL A 401 -19.07 -0.05 0.68
C VAL A 401 -20.01 -0.26 1.86
N ASN A 402 -20.73 0.78 2.29
CA ASN A 402 -21.71 0.67 3.37
C ASN A 402 -22.84 -0.30 3.04
N SER A 403 -23.32 -0.34 1.79
CA SER A 403 -24.33 -1.32 1.35
C SER A 403 -23.81 -2.76 1.44
N THR A 404 -22.56 -3.00 1.01
CA THR A 404 -21.93 -4.33 1.13
C THR A 404 -21.71 -4.72 2.59
N LEU A 405 -21.37 -3.76 3.45
CA LEU A 405 -21.20 -3.99 4.87
C LEU A 405 -22.52 -4.32 5.56
N GLN A 406 -23.60 -3.62 5.21
CA GLN A 406 -24.94 -3.94 5.69
C GLN A 406 -25.40 -5.33 5.24
N GLN A 407 -25.13 -5.72 3.99
CA GLN A 407 -25.38 -7.07 3.50
C GLN A 407 -24.57 -8.12 4.27
N LEU A 408 -23.29 -7.86 4.54
CA LEU A 408 -22.43 -8.73 5.34
C LEU A 408 -22.98 -8.87 6.76
N ARG A 409 -23.36 -7.76 7.40
CA ARG A 409 -23.96 -7.76 8.73
C ARG A 409 -25.23 -8.60 8.77
N SER A 410 -26.15 -8.41 7.82
CA SER A 410 -27.37 -9.22 7.75
C SER A 410 -27.06 -10.71 7.51
N SER A 411 -26.04 -11.02 6.72
CA SER A 411 -25.60 -12.39 6.46
C SER A 411 -25.00 -13.05 7.70
N VAL A 412 -24.22 -12.30 8.49
CA VAL A 412 -23.67 -12.74 9.77
C VAL A 412 -24.78 -12.94 10.81
N GLU A 413 -25.75 -12.02 10.91
CA GLU A 413 -26.93 -12.17 11.76
C GLU A 413 -27.72 -13.44 11.39
N ASN A 414 -27.93 -13.70 10.09
CA ASN A 414 -28.57 -14.92 9.60
C ASN A 414 -27.78 -16.19 9.91
N LEU A 415 -26.44 -16.17 9.79
CA LEU A 415 -25.58 -17.31 10.12
C LEU A 415 -25.58 -17.60 11.62
N LEU A 416 -25.55 -16.57 12.46
CA LEU A 416 -25.65 -16.72 13.92
C LEU A 416 -26.96 -17.37 14.35
N GLN A 417 -28.08 -16.97 13.73
CA GLN A 417 -29.38 -17.61 13.95
C GLN A 417 -29.41 -19.07 13.47
N LYS A 418 -28.82 -19.38 12.31
CA LYS A 418 -28.81 -20.75 11.77
C LYS A 418 -27.92 -21.72 12.54
N ILE A 419 -26.79 -21.26 13.06
CA ILE A 419 -25.79 -22.09 13.74
C ILE A 419 -26.11 -22.21 15.24
N ASN A 420 -27.11 -21.47 15.76
CA ASN A 420 -27.47 -21.40 17.18
C ASN A 420 -26.21 -21.18 18.06
N CYS A 421 -25.38 -20.20 17.68
CA CYS A 421 -24.19 -19.87 18.44
C CYS A 421 -24.57 -19.26 19.81
N ASP A 422 -23.90 -19.68 20.88
CA ASP A 422 -24.10 -19.13 22.23
C ASP A 422 -23.61 -17.67 22.29
N THR A 423 -24.50 -16.72 21.98
CA THR A 423 -24.23 -15.28 21.97
C THR A 423 -24.05 -14.69 23.37
N THR A 424 -24.32 -15.47 24.42
CA THR A 424 -24.22 -15.07 25.82
C THR A 424 -22.80 -14.63 26.22
N LYS A 425 -21.76 -15.26 25.67
CA LYS A 425 -20.36 -14.88 25.93
C LYS A 425 -19.99 -13.52 25.33
N ILE A 426 -20.59 -13.15 24.20
CA ILE A 426 -20.36 -11.86 23.52
C ILE A 426 -21.18 -10.75 24.17
N LEU A 427 -22.44 -11.03 24.52
CA LEU A 427 -23.33 -10.11 25.21
C LEU A 427 -22.77 -9.63 26.56
N VAL A 428 -22.08 -10.53 27.28
CA VAL A 428 -21.41 -10.20 28.55
C VAL A 428 -20.13 -9.36 28.33
N GLN A 429 -19.42 -9.55 27.23
CA GLN A 429 -18.17 -8.84 26.93
C GLN A 429 -18.38 -7.47 26.26
N LEU A 430 -19.49 -7.25 25.56
CA LEU A 430 -19.72 -6.04 24.76
C LEU A 430 -20.81 -5.11 25.32
N GLY A 431 -21.48 -5.47 26.42
CA GLY A 431 -22.43 -4.61 27.15
C GLY A 431 -23.70 -4.29 26.35
N GLU A 432 -24.81 -4.96 26.70
CA GLU A 432 -26.25 -4.70 26.39
C GLU A 432 -26.71 -4.39 24.96
N THR A 433 -25.87 -3.95 24.04
CA THR A 433 -26.25 -3.70 22.66
C THR A 433 -25.91 -4.95 21.83
N GLY A 434 -26.84 -5.90 21.81
CA GLY A 434 -26.81 -7.09 20.95
C GLY A 434 -26.89 -6.80 19.44
N LYS A 435 -26.39 -5.63 19.01
CA LYS A 435 -26.31 -5.19 17.62
C LYS A 435 -24.88 -5.43 17.12
N ILE A 436 -24.76 -6.02 15.94
CA ILE A 436 -23.48 -6.29 15.31
C ILE A 436 -22.90 -4.96 14.78
N THR A 437 -21.94 -4.39 15.49
CA THR A 437 -21.20 -3.19 15.08
C THR A 437 -19.94 -3.59 14.30
N GLU A 438 -19.41 -2.72 13.44
CA GLU A 438 -18.19 -2.97 12.64
C GLU A 438 -16.98 -3.40 13.48
N ALA A 439 -16.80 -2.77 14.65
CA ALA A 439 -15.74 -3.12 15.60
C ALA A 439 -15.93 -4.49 16.28
N ASN A 440 -17.17 -5.01 16.27
CA ASN A 440 -17.57 -6.25 16.92
C ASN A 440 -17.67 -7.42 15.91
N LEU A 441 -17.69 -7.12 14.60
CA LEU A 441 -17.80 -8.08 13.51
C LEU A 441 -16.70 -9.16 13.53
N PRO A 442 -15.42 -8.83 13.79
CA PRO A 442 -14.35 -9.84 13.89
C PRO A 442 -14.57 -10.85 15.04
N GLN A 443 -15.09 -10.38 16.17
CA GLN A 443 -15.37 -11.23 17.34
C GLN A 443 -16.54 -12.17 17.07
N TYR A 444 -17.57 -11.71 16.33
CA TYR A 444 -18.64 -12.59 15.83
C TYR A 444 -18.10 -13.63 14.85
N PHE A 445 -17.20 -13.27 13.93
CA PHE A 445 -16.57 -14.22 13.01
C PHE A 445 -15.75 -15.29 13.74
N ALA A 446 -14.95 -14.92 14.75
CA ALA A 446 -14.16 -15.89 15.52
C ALA A 446 -15.03 -16.95 16.22
N ILE A 447 -16.24 -16.56 16.63
CA ILE A 447 -17.17 -17.48 17.31
C ILE A 447 -17.92 -18.35 16.33
N ILE A 448 -18.30 -17.81 15.17
CA ILE A 448 -18.81 -18.61 14.06
C ILE A 448 -17.74 -19.61 13.60
N GLU A 449 -16.50 -19.18 13.44
CA GLU A 449 -15.37 -20.04 13.07
C GLU A 449 -15.16 -21.16 14.11
N LYS A 450 -15.17 -20.84 15.40
CA LYS A 450 -15.05 -21.85 16.44
C LYS A 450 -16.20 -22.87 16.40
N LYS A 451 -17.46 -22.41 16.33
CA LYS A 451 -18.62 -23.31 16.28
C LYS A 451 -18.68 -24.13 14.99
N THR A 452 -18.30 -23.55 13.85
CA THR A 452 -18.22 -24.28 12.58
C THR A 452 -17.11 -25.33 12.62
N ASN A 453 -15.94 -25.03 13.19
CA ASN A 453 -14.89 -26.02 13.42
C ASN A 453 -15.36 -27.15 14.35
N ASP A 454 -16.07 -26.83 15.44
CA ASP A 454 -16.65 -27.82 16.35
C ASP A 454 -17.68 -28.72 15.62
N LEU A 455 -18.54 -28.14 14.78
CA LEU A 455 -19.53 -28.89 13.98
C LEU A 455 -18.86 -29.77 12.91
N LEU A 456 -17.81 -29.30 12.24
CA LEU A 456 -17.03 -30.09 11.29
C LEU A 456 -16.32 -31.25 12.00
N LEU A 457 -15.83 -31.04 13.22
CA LEU A 457 -15.23 -32.11 14.02
C LEU A 457 -16.28 -33.17 14.40
N LEU A 458 -17.48 -32.75 14.82
CA LEU A 458 -18.59 -33.67 15.09
C LEU A 458 -19.06 -34.43 13.83
N GLU A 459 -19.07 -33.77 12.67
CA GLU A 459 -19.44 -34.39 11.39
C GLU A 459 -18.42 -35.43 10.95
N SER A 460 -17.12 -35.11 11.05
CA SER A 460 -16.05 -36.08 10.77
C SER A 460 -16.09 -37.27 11.73
N TYR A 461 -16.38 -37.05 13.02
CA TYR A 461 -16.57 -38.12 13.99
C TYR A 461 -17.80 -38.99 13.64
N LYS A 462 -18.92 -38.39 13.24
CA LYS A 462 -20.09 -39.14 12.77
C LYS A 462 -19.81 -39.96 11.51
N ARG A 463 -19.10 -39.41 10.52
CA ARG A 463 -18.71 -40.16 9.32
C ARG A 463 -17.81 -41.34 9.64
N ILE A 464 -16.90 -41.21 10.60
CA ILE A 464 -16.06 -42.32 11.06
C ILE A 464 -16.93 -43.41 11.72
N LEU A 465 -17.87 -43.03 12.59
CA LEU A 465 -18.81 -43.97 13.21
C LEU A 465 -19.75 -44.65 12.20
N ASP A 466 -20.21 -43.92 11.18
CA ASP A 466 -21.05 -44.49 10.12
C ASP A 466 -20.25 -45.46 9.22
N MET A 467 -18.94 -45.22 9.02
CA MET A 467 -18.03 -46.15 8.35
C MET A 467 -17.78 -47.43 9.16
N GLU A 468 -17.74 -47.36 10.49
CA GLU A 468 -17.65 -48.56 11.35
C GLU A 468 -18.93 -49.40 11.31
N ARG A 469 -20.07 -48.82 10.91
CA ARG A 469 -21.37 -49.51 10.83
C ARG A 469 -21.68 -50.12 9.47
N ALA A 470 -21.00 -49.68 8.40
CA ALA A 470 -21.18 -50.16 7.05
C ALA A 470 -19.91 -50.89 6.58
N GLU A 471 -19.89 -52.22 6.73
CA GLU A 471 -18.87 -53.10 6.13
C GLU A 471 -18.98 -53.10 4.59
N THR A 472 -18.58 -52.01 3.94
CA THR A 472 -18.55 -51.92 2.46
C THR A 472 -17.17 -51.51 1.99
N GLU A 473 -16.52 -52.43 1.27
CA GLU A 473 -15.20 -52.34 0.63
C GLU A 473 -15.18 -51.33 -0.53
N THR A 474 -15.33 -50.04 -0.26
CA THR A 474 -14.84 -48.98 -1.15
C THR A 474 -14.48 -47.76 -0.31
N LEU A 475 -13.18 -47.45 -0.16
CA LEU A 475 -12.74 -46.21 0.47
C LEU A 475 -13.16 -45.01 -0.41
N PRO A 476 -14.00 -44.08 0.08
CA PRO A 476 -14.07 -42.77 -0.53
C PRO A 476 -12.78 -42.01 -0.17
N SER A 477 -12.26 -41.24 -1.11
CA SER A 477 -11.13 -40.33 -0.89
C SER A 477 -11.39 -39.44 0.33
N PHE A 478 -10.62 -39.63 1.39
CA PHE A 478 -10.65 -38.77 2.58
C PHE A 478 -10.18 -37.37 2.21
N ILE A 479 -11.12 -36.44 2.05
CA ILE A 479 -10.84 -35.01 1.93
C ILE A 479 -10.96 -34.45 3.34
N ASN A 480 -9.84 -34.01 3.89
CA ASN A 480 -9.79 -33.39 5.21
C ASN A 480 -10.78 -32.19 5.26
N PRO A 481 -11.77 -32.18 6.17
CA PRO A 481 -12.79 -31.12 6.22
C PRO A 481 -12.21 -29.72 6.40
N PHE A 482 -11.04 -29.62 7.05
CA PHE A 482 -10.31 -28.36 7.25
C PHE A 482 -9.66 -27.81 5.96
N TRP A 483 -9.51 -28.64 4.93
CA TRP A 483 -8.97 -28.25 3.62
C TRP A 483 -10.08 -28.02 2.57
N GLY A 484 -11.34 -28.32 2.92
CA GLY A 484 -12.51 -28.09 2.06
C GLY A 484 -12.82 -26.61 1.80
N GLY A 485 -12.36 -25.70 2.67
CA GLY A 485 -12.51 -24.25 2.47
C GLY A 485 -11.71 -23.72 1.27
N SER A 486 -10.63 -24.42 0.87
CA SER A 486 -9.80 -24.04 -0.28
C SER A 486 -10.49 -24.23 -1.64
N PHE A 487 -11.61 -24.96 -1.69
CA PHE A 487 -12.41 -25.12 -2.91
C PHE A 487 -13.47 -24.01 -3.07
N LEU A 488 -13.83 -23.32 -1.98
CA LEU A 488 -14.78 -22.19 -1.99
C LEU A 488 -14.12 -20.84 -2.24
N LEU A 489 -12.83 -20.71 -1.92
CA LEU A 489 -11.99 -19.70 -2.52
C LEU A 489 -11.79 -20.14 -3.98
N LYS A 490 -12.53 -19.53 -4.91
CA LYS A 490 -12.14 -19.55 -6.32
C LYS A 490 -10.65 -19.18 -6.37
N SER A 491 -9.77 -20.15 -6.61
CA SER A 491 -8.49 -19.81 -7.22
C SER A 491 -8.89 -19.07 -8.49
N ALA A 492 -8.39 -17.84 -8.65
CA ALA A 492 -8.61 -17.09 -9.88
C ALA A 492 -8.34 -18.05 -11.03
N GLU A 493 -9.34 -18.25 -11.89
CA GLU A 493 -9.18 -19.09 -13.08
C GLU A 493 -7.85 -18.70 -13.71
N PRO A 494 -6.92 -19.65 -13.94
CA PRO A 494 -5.69 -19.32 -14.61
C PRO A 494 -6.15 -18.66 -15.91
N ILE A 495 -5.82 -17.37 -16.05
CA ILE A 495 -6.20 -16.59 -17.23
C ILE A 495 -5.77 -17.45 -18.40
N LYS A 496 -6.77 -18.01 -19.09
CA LYS A 496 -6.53 -18.73 -20.34
C LYS A 496 -6.19 -17.60 -21.30
N VAL A 497 -4.92 -17.22 -21.29
CA VAL A 497 -4.34 -16.37 -22.31
C VAL A 497 -4.47 -17.21 -23.56
N ASN A 498 -5.57 -17.02 -24.28
CA ASN A 498 -5.68 -17.51 -25.63
C ASN A 498 -4.53 -16.82 -26.37
N ALA A 499 -3.51 -17.61 -26.70
CA ALA A 499 -2.44 -17.14 -27.57
C ALA A 499 -3.11 -16.54 -28.81
N PRO A 500 -2.71 -15.34 -29.25
CA PRO A 500 -3.27 -14.75 -30.45
C PRO A 500 -3.15 -15.77 -31.59
N VAL A 501 -4.29 -16.21 -32.12
CA VAL A 501 -4.33 -17.11 -33.27
C VAL A 501 -3.69 -16.37 -34.43
N PHE A 502 -2.46 -16.77 -34.76
CA PHE A 502 -1.80 -16.40 -35.99
C PHE A 502 -2.61 -17.05 -37.12
N GLY A 503 -3.29 -16.23 -37.94
CA GLY A 503 -3.87 -16.71 -39.18
C GLY A 503 -2.73 -17.25 -40.04
N ALA A 504 -2.83 -18.51 -40.45
CA ALA A 504 -1.74 -19.30 -41.01
C ALA A 504 -1.14 -18.73 -42.31
N GLU A 505 -1.82 -17.79 -42.98
CA GLU A 505 -1.50 -17.48 -44.37
C GLU A 505 -0.54 -16.29 -44.54
N SER A 506 -0.49 -15.29 -43.65
CA SER A 506 0.35 -14.09 -43.87
C SER A 506 1.71 -14.09 -43.16
N PHE A 507 1.89 -14.96 -42.16
CA PHE A 507 3.16 -15.06 -41.42
C PHE A 507 4.08 -16.15 -41.98
N SER A 508 3.51 -17.20 -42.58
CA SER A 508 4.26 -18.34 -43.11
C SER A 508 5.06 -17.99 -44.38
N GLU A 509 4.48 -17.24 -45.33
CA GLU A 509 5.16 -16.83 -46.58
C GLU A 509 6.45 -16.03 -46.32
N ARG A 510 6.47 -15.15 -45.30
CA ARG A 510 7.65 -14.34 -44.95
C ARG A 510 8.73 -15.10 -44.19
N LEU A 511 8.41 -16.26 -43.64
CA LEU A 511 9.39 -17.12 -42.99
C LEU A 511 10.09 -18.03 -44.00
N GLU A 512 9.42 -18.40 -45.10
CA GLU A 512 10.03 -19.18 -46.19
C GLU A 512 11.03 -18.37 -47.04
N GLU A 513 10.94 -17.03 -47.04
CA GLU A 513 11.89 -16.16 -47.76
C GLU A 513 13.25 -15.96 -47.05
N VAL A 514 13.45 -16.48 -45.83
CA VAL A 514 14.67 -16.24 -45.05
C VAL A 514 15.46 -17.53 -44.78
N ASP A 515 16.45 -17.81 -45.63
CA ASP A 515 17.36 -18.97 -45.57
C ASP A 515 18.40 -18.94 -44.41
N GLN A 516 18.28 -18.05 -43.43
CA GLN A 516 19.21 -17.94 -42.29
C GLN A 516 18.47 -17.84 -40.93
N PRO A 517 19.05 -18.37 -39.84
CA PRO A 517 18.43 -18.31 -38.51
C PRO A 517 18.31 -16.85 -38.05
N LEU A 518 17.07 -16.41 -37.87
CA LEU A 518 16.72 -15.03 -37.51
C LEU A 518 17.11 -14.71 -36.06
N ASP A 519 17.77 -13.56 -35.87
CA ASP A 519 18.02 -12.97 -34.55
C ASP A 519 16.71 -12.53 -33.87
N TYR A 520 16.65 -12.59 -32.53
CA TYR A 520 15.45 -12.30 -31.73
C TYR A 520 14.90 -10.89 -32.00
N SER A 521 15.80 -9.93 -32.25
CA SER A 521 15.45 -8.56 -32.61
C SER A 521 14.68 -8.48 -33.94
N SER A 522 15.13 -9.23 -34.94
CA SER A 522 14.55 -9.28 -36.29
C SER A 522 13.21 -10.01 -36.28
N LEU A 523 13.11 -11.11 -35.55
CA LEU A 523 11.85 -11.84 -35.36
C LEU A 523 10.78 -10.97 -34.69
N ARG A 524 11.16 -10.23 -33.64
CA ARG A 524 10.26 -9.30 -32.95
C ARG A 524 9.76 -8.19 -33.89
N GLN A 525 10.62 -7.67 -34.75
CA GLN A 525 10.27 -6.63 -35.71
C GLN A 525 9.33 -7.14 -36.82
N MET A 526 9.54 -8.37 -37.30
CA MET A 526 8.62 -9.05 -38.21
C MET A 526 7.23 -9.28 -37.61
N VAL A 527 7.18 -9.69 -36.34
CA VAL A 527 5.89 -9.89 -35.63
C VAL A 527 5.15 -8.56 -35.46
N LEU A 528 5.86 -7.50 -35.05
CA LEU A 528 5.26 -6.18 -34.87
C LEU A 528 4.73 -5.58 -36.18
N THR A 529 5.49 -5.71 -37.27
CA THR A 529 5.06 -5.23 -38.60
C THR A 529 3.84 -5.99 -39.12
N ASN A 530 3.75 -7.30 -38.88
CA ASN A 530 2.56 -8.07 -39.25
C ASN A 530 1.32 -7.66 -38.42
N TYR A 531 1.51 -7.34 -37.14
CA TYR A 531 0.43 -6.83 -36.28
C TYR A 531 -0.10 -5.46 -36.76
N ILE A 532 0.80 -4.56 -37.15
CA ILE A 532 0.44 -3.24 -37.70
C ILE A 532 -0.31 -3.39 -39.04
N ASN A 533 0.16 -4.27 -39.92
CA ASN A 533 -0.51 -4.54 -41.20
C ASN A 533 -1.89 -5.18 -41.04
N ARG A 534 -2.11 -5.98 -39.99
CA ARG A 534 -3.45 -6.52 -39.67
C ARG A 534 -4.37 -5.41 -39.13
N GLY A 535 -3.82 -4.50 -38.32
CA GLY A 535 -4.53 -3.33 -37.82
C GLY A 535 -4.96 -2.36 -38.92
N SER A 536 -4.15 -2.18 -39.98
CA SER A 536 -4.52 -1.37 -41.14
C SER A 536 -5.61 -2.02 -42.00
N ARG A 537 -5.58 -3.35 -42.20
CA ARG A 537 -6.65 -4.09 -42.89
C ARG A 537 -7.99 -4.02 -42.14
N PHE A 538 -7.97 -4.10 -40.81
CA PHE A 538 -9.18 -3.94 -39.98
C PHE A 538 -9.77 -2.52 -40.01
N ARG A 539 -8.94 -1.48 -40.17
CA ARG A 539 -9.43 -0.11 -40.37
C ARG A 539 -10.01 0.12 -41.77
N ALA A 540 -9.45 -0.51 -42.80
CA ALA A 540 -9.96 -0.41 -44.16
C ALA A 540 -11.35 -1.06 -44.30
N SER A 541 -11.60 -2.20 -43.64
CA SER A 541 -12.92 -2.85 -43.66
C SER A 541 -14.01 -2.12 -42.86
N HIS A 542 -13.64 -1.27 -41.90
CA HIS A 542 -14.61 -0.50 -41.12
C HIS A 542 -15.14 0.74 -41.86
N LEU A 543 -14.38 1.32 -42.79
CA LEU A 543 -14.78 2.49 -43.58
C LEU A 543 -15.83 2.16 -44.66
N ASP A 544 -15.87 0.92 -45.17
CA ASP A 544 -16.90 0.47 -46.12
C ASP A 544 -18.27 0.18 -45.47
N SER A 545 -18.33 0.05 -44.14
CA SER A 545 -19.57 -0.30 -43.42
C SER A 545 -20.41 0.92 -42.98
N THR A 546 -19.87 2.13 -43.12
CA THR A 546 -20.44 3.36 -42.55
C THR A 546 -21.29 4.20 -43.51
N PHE A 547 -21.55 3.74 -44.74
CA PHE A 547 -22.30 4.53 -45.75
C PHE A 547 -23.77 4.15 -45.98
N GLU A 548 -24.37 3.18 -45.25
CA GLU A 548 -25.73 2.70 -45.58
C GLU A 548 -26.84 2.87 -44.52
N LYS A 549 -26.60 3.54 -43.37
CA LYS A 549 -27.68 3.70 -42.36
C LYS A 549 -27.69 5.08 -41.74
N GLY A 550 -28.46 5.99 -42.33
CA GLY A 550 -28.68 7.31 -41.75
C GLY A 550 -29.63 8.19 -42.54
N ASP A 551 -30.85 7.73 -42.83
CA ASP A 551 -31.96 8.65 -43.07
C ASP A 551 -33.29 7.92 -42.88
N ASP A 552 -33.80 7.94 -41.65
CA ASP A 552 -35.24 7.92 -41.39
C ASP A 552 -35.52 8.16 -39.90
N LEU A 553 -36.57 8.96 -39.64
CA LEU A 553 -37.25 9.17 -38.34
C LEU A 553 -36.68 10.26 -37.40
N LYS A 554 -37.21 11.49 -37.51
CA LYS A 554 -38.30 11.97 -36.61
C LYS A 554 -38.63 13.45 -36.82
N SER A 555 -39.69 13.70 -37.58
CA SER A 555 -40.61 14.82 -37.40
C SER A 555 -41.72 14.37 -36.43
N LYS A 556 -41.94 15.11 -35.33
CA LYS A 556 -43.22 15.28 -34.58
C LYS A 556 -42.98 15.78 -33.16
N LYS A 557 -43.27 17.07 -32.93
CA LYS A 557 -44.28 17.58 -31.97
C LYS A 557 -44.01 19.05 -31.61
N LYS A 558 -44.81 19.94 -32.20
CA LYS A 558 -45.28 21.19 -31.58
C LYS A 558 -46.81 21.14 -31.60
N GLY A 559 -47.45 21.48 -30.48
CA GLY A 559 -48.88 21.73 -30.41
C GLY A 559 -49.51 21.45 -29.05
N ALA A 560 -49.87 22.55 -28.36
CA ALA A 560 -50.75 22.69 -27.17
C ALA A 560 -50.19 22.07 -25.86
N ILE A 561 -50.08 22.78 -24.74
CA ILE A 561 -50.80 23.94 -24.16
C ILE A 561 -49.79 24.90 -23.54
#